data_AF-A0A423H3L7-F1
#
_entry.id   AF-A0A423H3L7-F1
#
_cell.length_a   1.000
_cell.length_b   1.000
_cell.length_c   1.000
_cell.angle_alpha   90.00
_cell.angle_beta   90.00
_cell.angle_gamma   90.00
#
_symmetry.space_group_name_H-M   'P 1'
#
loop_
_entity.id
_entity.type
_entity.pdbx_description
1 polymer ?
#
loop_
_entity_poly.entity_id
_entity_poly.type
_entity_poly.pdbx_seq_one_letter_code
_entity_poly.pdbx_strand_id
1 'polypeptide(L)'
;MAQRLLVIDSTGSRGGSALETVARNSDIFVVFALSAHCNMQKLFEQCLRFEPTLAIVSEPHHAIELQAHLQTTRLRTEVQCGVAALCAAAGAPECDMVMGTEGAAGLSAVMSAARAARKILLLNKDALMMSTRIAPEAVSAR
;
A
#
# COMPACT_ATOMS: atom_id res chain seq x y z
N MET A 1 -9.97 12.57 12.05
CA MET A 1 -9.88 11.10 11.94
C MET A 1 -8.57 10.76 11.25
N ALA A 2 -7.83 9.76 11.75
CA ALA A 2 -6.55 9.36 11.15
C ALA A 2 -6.76 8.86 9.71
N GLN A 3 -5.81 9.16 8.83
CA GLN A 3 -5.81 8.77 7.42
C GLN A 3 -5.28 7.35 7.25
N ARG A 4 -6.05 6.50 6.57
CA ARG A 4 -5.72 5.12 6.28
C ARG A 4 -4.84 5.00 5.04
N LEU A 5 -3.67 4.39 5.21
CA LEU A 5 -2.61 4.32 4.21
C LEU A 5 -2.46 2.93 3.61
N LEU A 6 -2.33 2.87 2.29
CA LEU A 6 -1.66 1.77 1.59
C LEU A 6 -0.20 2.16 1.33
N VAL A 7 0.75 1.36 1.83
CA VAL A 7 2.18 1.52 1.53
C VAL A 7 2.61 0.45 0.53
N ILE A 8 2.94 0.89 -0.69
CA ILE A 8 3.42 0.02 -1.77
C ILE A 8 4.92 -0.21 -1.62
N ASP A 9 5.35 -1.46 -1.80
CA ASP A 9 6.74 -1.89 -1.64
C ASP A 9 7.35 -1.49 -0.29
N SER A 10 6.59 -1.75 0.78
CA SER A 10 6.93 -1.41 2.17
C SER A 10 8.24 -2.02 2.64
N THR A 11 8.65 -3.13 2.03
CA THR A 11 9.91 -3.82 2.34
C THR A 11 11.13 -3.19 1.70
N GLY A 12 10.95 -2.36 0.66
CA GLY A 12 12.04 -1.59 0.04
C GLY A 12 12.65 -0.56 1.02
N SER A 13 13.76 0.07 0.64
CA SER A 13 14.41 1.07 1.51
C SER A 13 13.49 2.27 1.77
N ARG A 14 12.89 2.81 0.70
CA ARG A 14 11.95 3.93 0.74
C ARG A 14 10.68 3.59 1.50
N GLY A 15 10.11 2.41 1.25
CA GLY A 15 8.94 1.90 1.97
C GLY A 15 9.20 1.76 3.47
N GLY A 16 10.37 1.24 3.85
CA GLY A 16 10.78 1.15 5.25
C GLY A 16 10.91 2.52 5.92
N SER A 17 11.59 3.48 5.29
CA SER A 17 11.70 4.85 5.82
C SER A 17 10.36 5.57 5.91
N ALA A 18 9.48 5.34 4.94
CA ALA A 18 8.10 5.82 4.97
C ALA A 18 7.35 5.28 6.19
N LEU A 19 7.44 3.98 6.46
CA LEU A 19 6.81 3.37 7.63
C LEU A 19 7.35 3.90 8.95
N GLU A 20 8.63 4.25 9.04
CA GLU A 20 9.15 4.94 10.23
C GLU A 20 8.55 6.33 10.41
N THR A 21 8.23 7.04 9.32
CA THR A 21 7.54 8.32 9.40
C THR A 21 6.09 8.14 9.84
N VAL A 22 5.41 7.11 9.32
CA VAL A 22 4.06 6.73 9.75
C VAL A 22 4.04 6.38 11.24
N ALA A 23 5.00 5.58 11.71
CA ALA A 23 5.11 5.20 13.12
C ALA A 23 5.29 6.40 14.06
N ARG A 24 5.99 7.46 13.62
CA ARG A 24 6.17 8.69 14.40
C ARG A 24 4.93 9.60 14.42
N ASN A 25 3.99 9.40 13.51
CA ASN A 25 2.80 10.23 13.32
C ASN A 25 1.53 9.36 13.35
N SER A 26 1.46 8.44 14.31
CA SER A 26 0.39 7.44 14.45
C SER A 26 -0.97 8.03 14.85
N ASP A 27 -0.98 9.29 15.29
CA ASP A 27 -2.19 10.10 15.53
C ASP A 27 -2.83 10.58 14.21
N ILE A 28 -2.01 10.73 13.16
CA ILE A 28 -2.43 11.22 11.85
C ILE A 28 -2.63 10.06 10.86
N PHE A 29 -1.83 8.99 10.98
CA PHE A 29 -1.77 7.90 10.01
C PHE A 29 -1.99 6.53 10.63
N VAL A 30 -2.78 5.71 9.94
CA VAL A 30 -2.96 4.29 10.25
C VAL A 30 -2.65 3.47 9.01
N VAL A 31 -1.92 2.38 9.16
CA VAL A 31 -1.64 1.48 8.04
C VAL A 31 -2.87 0.62 7.78
N PHE A 32 -3.51 0.82 6.65
CA PHE A 32 -4.61 -0.02 6.18
C PHE A 32 -4.08 -1.24 5.44
N ALA A 33 -3.10 -1.04 4.57
CA ALA A 33 -2.55 -2.09 3.74
C ALA A 33 -1.04 -1.93 3.52
N LEU A 34 -0.33 -3.06 3.44
CA LEU A 34 1.08 -3.12 3.06
C LEU A 34 1.23 -3.98 1.81
N SER A 35 2.20 -3.65 0.96
CA SER A 35 2.56 -4.50 -0.17
C SER A 35 4.07 -4.73 -0.27
N ALA A 36 4.47 -5.92 -0.71
CA ALA A 36 5.87 -6.28 -0.93
C ALA A 36 6.06 -7.19 -2.15
N HIS A 37 7.25 -7.12 -2.75
CA HIS A 37 7.62 -7.99 -3.85
C HIS A 37 8.18 -9.35 -3.40
N CYS A 38 9.19 -9.36 -2.52
CA CYS A 38 9.93 -10.60 -2.20
C CYS A 38 10.37 -10.79 -0.74
N ASN A 39 10.46 -9.74 0.09
CA ASN A 39 10.99 -9.89 1.45
C ASN A 39 9.86 -10.20 2.46
N MET A 40 9.41 -11.46 2.49
CA MET A 40 8.27 -11.88 3.30
C MET A 40 8.54 -11.81 4.80
N GLN A 41 9.75 -12.11 5.25
CA GLN A 41 10.12 -11.95 6.66
C GLN A 41 9.94 -10.51 7.12
N LYS A 42 10.46 -9.54 6.37
CA LYS A 42 10.31 -8.12 6.71
C LYS A 42 8.85 -7.67 6.62
N LEU A 43 8.10 -8.15 5.63
CA LEU A 43 6.67 -7.84 5.55
C LEU A 43 5.90 -8.40 6.75
N PHE A 44 6.21 -9.61 7.19
CA PHE A 44 5.62 -10.21 8.39
C PHE A 44 5.90 -9.38 9.66
N GLU A 45 7.14 -8.96 9.87
CA GLU A 45 7.51 -8.06 10.97
C GLU A 45 6.75 -6.73 10.91
N GLN A 46 6.58 -6.18 9.71
CA GLN A 46 5.76 -4.98 9.51
C GLN A 46 4.28 -5.23 9.82
N CYS A 47 3.73 -6.39 9.45
CA CYS A 47 2.36 -6.76 9.80
C CYS A 47 2.17 -6.85 11.32
N LEU A 48 3.14 -7.41 12.05
CA LEU A 48 3.10 -7.46 13.52
C LEU A 48 3.12 -6.07 14.16
N ARG A 49 3.87 -5.13 13.59
CA ARG A 49 4.02 -3.78 14.15
C ARG A 49 2.82 -2.88 13.85
N PHE A 50 2.28 -2.97 12.63
CA PHE A 50 1.29 -2.02 12.13
C PHE A 50 -0.13 -2.58 12.05
N GLU A 51 -0.29 -3.89 12.26
CA GLU A 51 -1.56 -4.62 12.22
C GLU A 51 -2.48 -4.24 11.04
N PRO A 52 -1.96 -4.22 9.79
CA PRO A 52 -2.76 -3.79 8.65
C PRO A 52 -3.91 -4.75 8.40
N THR A 53 -4.99 -4.23 7.81
CA THR A 53 -6.13 -5.06 7.38
C THR A 53 -5.71 -5.99 6.24
N LEU A 54 -4.89 -5.50 5.30
CA LEU A 54 -4.44 -6.26 4.13
C LEU A 54 -2.91 -6.30 4.03
N ALA A 55 -2.38 -7.47 3.65
CA ALA A 55 -1.00 -7.62 3.18
C ALA A 55 -1.03 -8.18 1.75
N ILE A 56 -0.43 -7.44 0.80
CA ILE A 56 -0.55 -7.73 -0.64
C ILE A 56 0.81 -8.06 -1.23
N VAL A 57 0.99 -9.31 -1.63
CA VAL A 57 2.25 -9.79 -2.21
C VAL A 57 2.15 -9.95 -3.72
N SER A 58 3.28 -9.98 -4.40
CA SER A 58 3.30 -10.05 -5.87
C SER A 58 2.98 -11.44 -6.42
N GLU A 59 3.39 -12.49 -5.71
CA GLU A 59 3.38 -13.87 -6.21
C GLU A 59 2.62 -14.83 -5.28
N PRO A 60 1.93 -15.86 -5.81
CA PRO A 60 1.12 -16.77 -4.99
C PRO A 60 1.91 -17.54 -3.94
N HIS A 61 3.17 -17.92 -4.23
CA HIS A 61 4.00 -18.66 -3.28
C HIS A 61 4.36 -17.81 -2.06
N HIS A 62 4.63 -16.51 -2.25
CA HIS A 62 4.82 -15.56 -1.16
C HIS A 62 3.54 -15.39 -0.33
N ALA A 63 2.36 -15.51 -0.95
CA ALA A 63 1.09 -15.37 -0.23
C ALA A 63 0.89 -16.55 0.73
N ILE A 64 1.20 -17.76 0.25
CA ILE A 64 1.15 -18.99 1.06
C ILE A 64 2.13 -18.89 2.23
N GLU A 65 3.38 -18.48 1.96
CA GLU A 65 4.42 -18.30 2.98
C GLU A 65 3.99 -17.30 4.05
N LEU A 66 3.58 -16.10 3.65
CA LEU A 66 3.16 -15.05 4.59
C LEU A 66 1.91 -15.46 5.38
N GLN A 67 0.94 -16.10 4.74
CA GLN A 67 -0.27 -16.57 5.40
C GLN A 67 0.05 -17.62 6.47
N ALA A 68 0.97 -18.55 6.19
CA ALA A 68 1.42 -19.54 7.17
C ALA A 68 2.06 -18.88 8.39
N HIS A 69 2.91 -17.87 8.18
CA HIS A 69 3.49 -17.09 9.28
C HIS A 69 2.43 -16.34 10.08
N LEU A 70 1.50 -15.64 9.43
CA LEU A 70 0.44 -14.88 10.11
C LEU A 70 -0.52 -15.77 10.92
N GLN A 71 -0.78 -17.00 10.47
CA GLN A 71 -1.60 -17.97 11.23
C GLN A 71 -1.00 -18.37 12.59
N THR A 72 0.31 -18.19 12.78
CA THR A 72 0.95 -18.42 14.09
C THR A 72 0.70 -17.28 15.09
N THR A 73 -0.02 -16.23 14.66
CA THR A 73 -0.25 -15.00 15.42
C THR A 73 -1.75 -14.78 15.64
N ARG A 74 -2.12 -13.70 16.35
CA ARG A 74 -3.53 -13.30 16.55
C ARG A 74 -3.99 -12.21 15.58
N LEU A 75 -3.17 -11.86 14.59
CA LEU A 75 -3.49 -10.83 13.60
C LEU A 75 -4.67 -11.26 12.74
N ARG A 76 -5.48 -10.27 12.34
CA ARG A 76 -6.60 -10.44 11.40
C ARG A 76 -6.25 -10.00 9.97
N THR A 77 -4.97 -9.76 9.72
CA THR A 77 -4.47 -9.36 8.40
C THR A 77 -4.79 -10.43 7.37
N GLU A 78 -5.52 -10.05 6.33
CA GLU A 78 -5.80 -10.89 5.18
C GLU A 78 -4.67 -10.77 4.16
N VAL A 79 -4.18 -11.91 3.65
CA VAL A 79 -3.16 -11.94 2.61
C VAL A 79 -3.83 -12.02 1.23
N GLN A 80 -3.50 -11.07 0.37
CA GLN A 80 -3.95 -11.05 -1.02
C GLN A 80 -2.74 -11.06 -1.97
N CYS A 81 -2.98 -11.38 -3.24
CA CYS A 81 -1.91 -11.59 -4.21
C CYS A 81 -2.17 -10.86 -5.53
N GLY A 82 -1.08 -10.32 -6.09
CA GLY A 82 -1.01 -9.81 -7.45
C GLY A 82 -1.45 -8.36 -7.62
N VAL A 83 -1.25 -7.85 -8.84
CA VAL A 83 -1.52 -6.45 -9.19
C VAL A 83 -3.02 -6.11 -9.07
N ALA A 84 -3.91 -7.06 -9.37
CA ALA A 84 -5.35 -6.84 -9.24
C ALA A 84 -5.76 -6.55 -7.79
N ALA A 85 -5.26 -7.32 -6.83
CA ALA A 85 -5.49 -7.08 -5.41
C ALA A 85 -4.91 -5.73 -4.96
N LEU A 86 -3.69 -5.40 -5.42
CA LEU A 86 -3.05 -4.12 -5.11
C LEU A 86 -3.88 -2.93 -5.61
N CYS A 87 -4.38 -2.99 -6.86
CA CYS A 87 -5.23 -1.97 -7.44
C CYS A 87 -6.58 -1.84 -6.71
N ALA A 88 -7.19 -2.98 -6.33
CA ALA A 88 -8.43 -2.99 -5.58
C ALA A 88 -8.27 -2.29 -4.21
N ALA A 89 -7.22 -2.64 -3.47
CA ALA A 89 -6.91 -2.00 -2.19
C ALA A 89 -6.59 -0.51 -2.33
N ALA A 90 -5.89 -0.11 -3.40
CA ALA A 90 -5.59 1.29 -3.70
C ALA A 90 -6.85 2.13 -4.01
N GLY A 91 -7.87 1.52 -4.63
CA GLY A 91 -9.15 2.18 -4.94
C GLY A 91 -10.20 2.11 -3.82
N ALA A 92 -10.00 1.23 -2.83
CA ALA A 92 -10.97 0.91 -1.79
C ALA A 92 -11.42 2.14 -0.98
N PRO A 93 -12.71 2.21 -0.56
CA PRO A 93 -13.21 3.29 0.31
C PRO A 93 -12.52 3.38 1.66
N GLU A 94 -11.92 2.29 2.13
CA GLU A 94 -11.13 2.21 3.35
C GLU A 94 -9.73 2.81 3.20
N CYS A 95 -9.24 2.97 1.97
CA CYS A 95 -7.95 3.59 1.67
C CYS A 95 -8.16 5.09 1.45
N ASP A 96 -7.59 5.92 2.33
CA ASP A 96 -7.66 7.39 2.18
C ASP A 96 -6.50 7.90 1.32
N MET A 97 -5.36 7.22 1.40
CA MET A 97 -4.11 7.66 0.80
C MET A 97 -3.21 6.49 0.41
N VAL A 98 -2.55 6.60 -0.74
CA VAL A 98 -1.60 5.62 -1.25
C VAL A 98 -0.21 6.24 -1.28
N MET A 99 0.76 5.52 -0.70
CA MET A 99 2.16 5.90 -0.71
C MET A 99 2.94 4.86 -1.54
N GLY A 100 3.55 5.29 -2.64
CA GLY A 100 4.13 4.35 -3.61
C GLY A 100 5.41 4.80 -4.28
N THR A 101 6.13 3.82 -4.84
CA THR A 101 7.39 4.00 -5.57
C THR A 101 7.15 3.92 -7.09
N GLU A 102 8.13 4.39 -7.86
CA GLU A 102 8.18 4.22 -9.31
C GLU A 102 8.37 2.75 -9.70
N GLY A 103 7.42 2.19 -10.45
CA GLY A 103 7.42 0.81 -10.95
C GLY A 103 6.08 0.44 -11.60
N ALA A 104 6.05 -0.54 -12.50
CA ALA A 104 4.85 -0.86 -13.29
C ALA A 104 3.62 -1.26 -12.44
N ALA A 105 3.84 -2.10 -11.41
CA ALA A 105 2.79 -2.49 -10.47
C ALA A 105 2.34 -1.30 -9.59
N GLY A 106 3.31 -0.49 -9.13
CA GLY A 106 3.04 0.73 -8.36
C GLY A 106 2.23 1.75 -9.15
N LEU A 107 2.55 1.95 -10.43
CA LEU A 107 1.82 2.86 -11.32
C LEU A 107 0.37 2.44 -11.51
N SER A 108 0.11 1.14 -11.72
CA SER A 108 -1.26 0.63 -11.87
C SER A 108 -2.11 0.89 -10.62
N ALA A 109 -1.53 0.68 -9.44
CA ALA A 109 -2.18 0.96 -8.17
C ALA A 109 -2.40 2.46 -7.93
N VAL A 110 -1.40 3.29 -8.24
CA VAL A 110 -1.50 4.75 -8.18
C VAL A 110 -2.60 5.27 -9.11
N MET A 111 -2.71 4.74 -10.33
CA MET A 111 -3.79 5.10 -11.25
C MET A 111 -5.17 4.68 -10.71
N SER A 112 -5.26 3.52 -10.06
CA SER A 112 -6.50 3.06 -9.41
C SER A 112 -6.90 3.98 -8.26
N ALA A 113 -5.93 4.37 -7.43
CA ALA A 113 -6.11 5.35 -6.36
C ALA A 113 -6.58 6.71 -6.91
N ALA A 114 -5.96 7.17 -8.00
CA ALA A 114 -6.29 8.42 -8.66
C ALA A 114 -7.74 8.44 -9.19
N ARG A 115 -8.14 7.36 -9.88
CA ARG A 115 -9.52 7.18 -10.37
C ARG A 115 -10.55 7.19 -9.23
N ALA A 116 -10.17 6.67 -8.06
CA ALA A 116 -10.97 6.70 -6.85
C ALA A 116 -10.82 7.99 -6.02
N ALA A 117 -10.15 9.02 -6.57
CA ALA A 117 -9.89 10.31 -5.93
C ALA A 117 -9.18 10.21 -4.57
N ARG A 118 -8.32 9.20 -4.38
CA ARG A 118 -7.47 9.06 -3.18
C ARG A 118 -6.28 10.01 -3.23
N LYS A 119 -5.74 10.35 -2.06
CA LYS A 119 -4.49 11.11 -1.98
C LYS A 119 -3.32 10.21 -2.38
N ILE A 120 -2.39 10.73 -3.16
CA ILE A 120 -1.21 9.97 -3.63
C ILE A 120 0.05 10.66 -3.10
N LEU A 121 0.93 9.88 -2.49
CA LEU A 121 2.26 10.30 -2.05
C LEU A 121 3.32 9.50 -2.79
N LEU A 122 4.14 10.18 -3.59
CA LEU A 122 5.21 9.55 -4.35
C LEU A 122 6.52 9.55 -3.56
N LEU A 123 7.11 8.36 -3.42
CA LEU A 123 8.39 8.14 -2.74
C LEU A 123 9.57 8.33 -3.70
N ASN A 124 9.79 9.57 -4.15
CA ASN A 124 10.95 9.96 -4.96
C ASN A 124 11.97 10.78 -4.15
N LYS A 125 13.24 10.64 -4.53
CA LYS A 125 14.37 11.31 -3.85
C LYS A 125 14.35 12.84 -3.92
N ASP A 126 13.56 13.42 -4.84
CA ASP A 126 13.33 14.86 -4.99
C ASP A 126 11.82 15.22 -4.98
N ALA A 127 10.99 14.43 -4.27
CA ALA A 127 9.53 14.54 -4.35
C ALA A 127 8.98 15.83 -3.73
N LEU A 128 8.94 16.88 -4.56
CA LEU A 128 7.93 17.92 -4.54
C LEU A 128 6.56 17.22 -4.40
N MET A 129 5.92 17.42 -3.25
CA MET A 129 4.58 16.90 -2.92
C MET A 129 3.58 17.36 -3.99
N MET A 130 3.37 16.53 -5.01
CA MET A 130 2.34 16.74 -6.02
C MET A 130 1.12 15.93 -5.60
N SER A 131 0.18 16.59 -4.91
CA SER A 131 -1.18 16.09 -4.78
C SER A 131 -1.86 16.16 -6.16
N THR A 132 -1.56 15.22 -7.05
CA THR A 132 -2.29 15.10 -8.31
C THR A 132 -3.66 14.53 -7.99
N ARG A 133 -4.64 15.42 -7.77
CA ARG A 133 -6.03 15.11 -8.05
C ARG A 133 -6.10 14.88 -9.56
N ILE A 134 -5.98 13.63 -10.00
CA ILE A 134 -6.31 13.30 -11.39
C ILE A 134 -7.83 13.40 -11.46
N ALA A 135 -8.33 14.47 -12.07
CA ALA A 135 -9.74 14.54 -12.41
C ALA A 135 -10.09 13.32 -13.28
N PRO A 136 -11.26 12.68 -13.11
CA PRO A 136 -11.71 11.73 -14.10
C PRO A 136 -11.77 12.48 -15.44
N GLU A 137 -10.88 12.14 -16.37
CA GLU A 137 -11.02 12.59 -17.75
C GLU A 137 -12.38 12.09 -18.25
N ALA A 138 -13.29 13.03 -18.46
CA ALA A 138 -14.49 12.79 -19.23
C ALA A 138 -14.03 12.44 -20.65
N VAL A 139 -13.95 11.15 -20.96
CA VAL A 139 -13.89 10.66 -22.33
C VAL A 139 -15.23 11.02 -22.97
N SER A 140 -15.31 12.21 -23.55
CA SER A 140 -16.34 12.53 -24.52
C SER A 140 -15.89 11.89 -25.83
N ALA A 141 -16.45 10.71 -26.12
CA ALA A 141 -16.45 10.18 -27.47
C ALA A 141 -17.10 11.22 -28.41
N ARG A 142 -16.40 11.57 -29.49
CA ARG A 142 -17.01 12.14 -30.69
C ARG A 142 -17.33 11.02 -31.65
#